data_AF-A0A4S2UEU1-F1
#
_entry.id   AF-A0A4S2UEU1-F1
#
_cell.length_a   1.000
_cell.length_b   1.000
_cell.length_c   1.000
_cell.angle_alpha   90.00
_cell.angle_beta   90.00
_cell.angle_gamma   90.00
#
_symmetry.space_group_name_H-M   'P 1'
#
loop_
_entity.id
_entity.type
_entity.pdbx_description
1 polymer ?
#
loop_
_entity_poly.entity_id
_entity_poly.type
_entity_poly.pdbx_seq_one_letter_code
_entity_poly.pdbx_strand_id
1 'polypeptide(L)'
;MSETKKVSLLDGFKAFLMRGNVIDLAVAVVIGAAFTNIVNSIVKGVINPLVGAFGTQDLENYSSCLRGPCATDPATGEATKGIPILWGSVLSATLSFLITAAVVYFLMVLPMAKYLARRAAMQAAKEGVQETIEVSELEVLKEIRDTLVAQRGGSHQA
;
A
#
# COMPACT_ATOMS: atom_id res chain seq x y z
N MET A 1 -54.29 -7.69 1.55
CA MET A 1 -53.45 -8.84 1.15
C MET A 1 -52.03 -8.35 1.04
N SER A 2 -51.15 -8.67 2.00
CA SER A 2 -49.73 -8.32 1.92
C SER A 2 -49.02 -9.31 1.00
N GLU A 3 -48.49 -8.82 -0.12
CA GLU A 3 -47.46 -9.54 -0.87
C GLU A 3 -46.18 -9.57 -0.04
N THR A 4 -45.88 -10.72 0.56
CA THR A 4 -44.57 -11.00 1.14
C THR A 4 -43.58 -11.20 -0.01
N LYS A 5 -43.00 -10.11 -0.50
CA LYS A 5 -41.86 -10.14 -1.41
C LYS A 5 -40.75 -10.94 -0.72
N LYS A 6 -40.53 -12.19 -1.17
CA LYS A 6 -39.42 -13.02 -0.71
C LYS A 6 -38.13 -12.23 -0.98
N VAL A 7 -37.53 -11.68 0.06
CA VAL A 7 -36.17 -11.15 -0.02
C VAL A 7 -35.28 -12.34 -0.33
N SER A 8 -34.88 -12.46 -1.59
CA SER A 8 -34.03 -13.57 -2.03
C SER A 8 -32.69 -13.44 -1.31
N LEU A 9 -32.11 -14.57 -0.88
CA LEU A 9 -30.76 -14.60 -0.30
C LEU A 9 -29.73 -13.91 -1.23
N LEU A 10 -29.98 -13.94 -2.54
CA LEU A 10 -29.21 -13.25 -3.56
C LEU A 10 -29.35 -11.71 -3.48
N ASP A 11 -30.53 -11.19 -3.15
CA ASP A 11 -30.74 -9.75 -2.94
C ASP A 11 -30.06 -9.29 -1.65
N GLY A 12 -30.09 -10.12 -0.61
CA GLY A 12 -29.36 -9.88 0.64
C GLY A 12 -27.84 -9.90 0.45
N PHE A 13 -27.33 -10.84 -0.33
CA PHE A 13 -25.90 -10.94 -0.66
C PHE A 13 -25.43 -9.79 -1.57
N LYS A 14 -26.23 -9.40 -2.57
CA LYS A 14 -25.97 -8.21 -3.37
C LYS A 14 -25.95 -6.95 -2.52
N ALA A 15 -26.93 -6.76 -1.63
CA ALA A 15 -26.96 -5.62 -0.71
C ALA A 15 -25.75 -5.60 0.24
N PHE A 16 -25.24 -6.78 0.63
CA PHE A 16 -24.01 -6.90 1.42
C PHE A 16 -22.76 -6.51 0.63
N LEU A 17 -22.60 -7.02 -0.59
CA LEU A 17 -21.47 -6.66 -1.47
C LEU A 17 -21.49 -5.17 -1.82
N MET A 18 -22.67 -4.60 -2.06
CA MET A 18 -22.81 -3.18 -2.39
C MET A 18 -22.48 -2.25 -1.20
N ARG A 19 -22.18 -2.77 0.00
CA ARG A 19 -21.46 -1.99 1.02
C ARG A 19 -20.01 -1.81 0.53
N GLY A 20 -19.70 -0.61 0.00
CA GLY A 20 -18.41 -0.30 -0.63
C GLY A 20 -17.16 -0.76 0.12
N ASN A 21 -17.18 -0.72 1.46
CA ASN A 21 -16.09 -1.20 2.30
C ASN A 21 -15.73 -2.69 2.11
N VAL A 22 -16.67 -3.55 1.72
CA VAL A 22 -16.44 -4.99 1.54
C VAL A 22 -15.76 -5.28 0.19
N ILE A 23 -16.20 -4.60 -0.88
CA ILE A 23 -15.61 -4.75 -2.22
C ILE A 23 -14.16 -4.26 -2.20
N ASP A 24 -13.90 -3.10 -1.63
CA ASP A 24 -12.55 -2.52 -1.58
C ASP A 24 -11.59 -3.43 -0.80
N LEU A 25 -12.04 -3.99 0.33
CA LEU A 25 -11.26 -4.94 1.12
C LEU A 25 -11.02 -6.24 0.33
N ALA A 26 -12.05 -6.79 -0.32
CA ALA A 26 -11.91 -8.02 -1.10
C ALA A 26 -10.90 -7.84 -2.25
N VAL A 27 -10.97 -6.71 -2.96
CA VAL A 27 -10.04 -6.37 -4.04
C VAL A 27 -8.62 -6.24 -3.49
N ALA A 28 -8.43 -5.54 -2.36
CA ALA A 28 -7.12 -5.39 -1.74
C ALA A 28 -6.47 -6.74 -1.37
N VAL A 29 -7.24 -7.68 -0.81
CA VAL A 29 -6.75 -9.02 -0.44
C VAL A 29 -6.35 -9.84 -1.67
N VAL A 30 -7.18 -9.84 -2.71
CA VAL A 30 -6.90 -10.59 -3.95
C VAL A 30 -5.66 -10.06 -4.66
N ILE A 31 -5.54 -8.74 -4.78
CA ILE A 31 -4.36 -8.11 -5.40
C ILE A 31 -3.10 -8.38 -4.56
N GLY A 32 -3.20 -8.28 -3.23
CA GLY A 32 -2.08 -8.57 -2.33
C GLY A 32 -1.57 -10.00 -2.46
N ALA A 33 -2.46 -10.98 -2.52
CA ALA A 33 -2.11 -12.38 -2.71
C ALA A 33 -1.46 -12.64 -4.08
N ALA A 34 -2.05 -12.10 -5.15
CA ALA A 34 -1.52 -12.24 -6.51
C ALA A 34 -0.12 -11.63 -6.64
N PHE A 35 0.09 -10.43 -6.10
CA PHE A 35 1.38 -9.75 -6.14
C PHE A 35 2.45 -10.50 -5.34
N THR A 36 2.11 -10.99 -4.16
CA THR A 36 3.01 -11.80 -3.32
C THR A 36 3.48 -13.05 -4.09
N ASN A 37 2.58 -13.71 -4.83
CA ASN A 37 2.95 -14.85 -5.66
C ASN A 37 3.93 -14.48 -6.76
N ILE A 38 3.73 -13.36 -7.47
CA ILE A 38 4.65 -12.89 -8.51
C ILE A 38 6.04 -12.66 -7.92
N VAL A 39 6.13 -11.97 -6.79
CA VAL A 39 7.43 -11.70 -6.17
C VAL A 39 8.09 -13.00 -5.70
N ASN A 40 7.34 -13.90 -5.06
CA ASN A 40 7.84 -15.20 -4.63
C ASN A 40 8.39 -16.02 -5.81
N SER A 41 7.72 -16.00 -6.96
CA SER A 41 8.20 -16.66 -8.19
C SER A 41 9.52 -16.07 -8.67
N ILE A 42 9.69 -14.74 -8.60
CA ILE A 42 10.94 -14.07 -8.99
C ILE A 42 12.05 -14.42 -8.00
N VAL A 43 11.77 -14.39 -6.69
CA VAL A 43 12.79 -14.74 -5.69
C VAL A 43 13.22 -16.19 -5.86
N LYS A 44 12.27 -17.13 -5.92
CA LYS A 44 12.59 -18.55 -6.08
C LYS A 44 13.24 -18.86 -7.43
N GLY A 45 12.80 -18.23 -8.51
CA GLY A 45 13.25 -18.54 -9.87
C GLY A 45 14.54 -17.86 -10.30
N VAL A 46 14.86 -16.68 -9.75
CA VAL A 46 15.99 -15.86 -10.19
C VAL A 46 16.96 -15.59 -9.04
N ILE A 47 16.46 -15.12 -7.91
CA ILE A 47 17.32 -14.69 -6.80
C ILE A 47 17.93 -15.88 -6.08
N ASN A 48 17.15 -16.89 -5.73
CA ASN A 48 17.63 -18.07 -5.00
C ASN A 48 18.75 -18.79 -5.78
N PRO A 49 18.63 -19.02 -7.10
CA PRO A 49 19.73 -19.57 -7.89
C PRO A 49 20.95 -18.64 -7.98
N LEU A 50 20.76 -17.31 -8.10
CA LEU A 50 21.87 -16.35 -8.11
C LEU A 50 22.63 -16.36 -6.79
N VAL A 51 21.92 -16.28 -5.67
CA VAL A 51 22.54 -16.33 -4.33
C VAL A 51 23.14 -17.70 -4.06
N GLY A 52 22.53 -18.78 -4.55
CA GLY A 52 23.06 -20.14 -4.50
C GLY A 52 24.28 -20.37 -5.41
N ALA A 53 24.48 -19.54 -6.43
CA ALA A 53 25.67 -19.57 -7.29
C ALA A 53 26.86 -18.78 -6.70
N PHE A 54 26.60 -17.71 -5.94
CA PHE A 54 27.64 -16.94 -5.24
C PHE A 54 27.91 -17.45 -3.81
N GLY A 55 26.95 -18.15 -3.20
CA GLY A 55 27.10 -18.92 -1.97
C GLY A 55 27.34 -20.41 -2.25
N THR A 56 27.63 -21.22 -1.22
CA THR A 56 27.73 -22.67 -1.38
C THR A 56 26.32 -23.25 -1.57
N GLN A 57 26.08 -24.00 -2.65
CA GLN A 57 24.88 -24.79 -3.01
C GLN A 57 23.62 -24.56 -2.16
N ASP A 58 22.60 -23.95 -2.81
CA ASP A 58 21.21 -23.82 -2.37
C ASP A 58 21.01 -23.50 -0.89
N LEU A 59 20.69 -22.23 -0.59
CA LEU A 59 20.37 -21.78 0.77
C LEU A 59 19.37 -22.70 1.47
N GLU A 60 18.40 -23.28 0.76
CA GLU A 60 17.39 -24.17 1.35
C GLU A 60 17.95 -25.51 1.85
N ASN A 61 19.07 -25.98 1.29
CA ASN A 61 19.69 -27.26 1.62
C ASN A 61 20.62 -27.19 2.84
N TYR A 62 20.84 -26.00 3.39
CA TYR A 62 21.57 -25.85 4.64
C TYR A 62 20.77 -26.43 5.81
N SER A 63 21.18 -27.64 6.21
CA SER A 63 20.64 -28.35 7.34
C SER A 63 21.74 -28.65 8.37
N SER A 64 21.39 -28.56 9.64
CA SER A 64 22.25 -28.95 10.77
C SER A 64 21.57 -30.05 11.58
N CYS A 65 22.32 -31.07 11.98
CA CYS A 65 21.80 -32.21 12.72
C CYS A 65 21.87 -31.96 14.22
N LEU A 66 20.71 -31.90 14.89
CA LEU A 66 20.68 -31.70 16.33
C LEU A 66 21.01 -32.97 17.12
N ARG A 67 20.73 -34.16 16.57
CA ARG A 67 21.07 -35.45 17.21
C ARG A 67 21.07 -36.62 16.22
N GLY A 68 22.16 -37.39 16.22
CA GLY A 68 22.36 -38.60 15.39
C GLY A 68 22.80 -38.30 13.95
N PRO A 69 23.30 -39.31 13.20
CA PRO A 69 23.64 -39.12 11.79
C PRO A 69 22.36 -38.82 11.01
N CYS A 70 22.19 -37.59 10.51
CA CYS A 70 21.11 -37.32 9.57
C CYS A 70 21.48 -37.94 8.23
N ALA A 71 20.83 -39.04 7.92
CA ALA A 71 20.72 -39.52 6.57
C ALA A 71 19.43 -38.92 5.99
N THR A 72 19.56 -38.10 4.96
CA THR A 72 18.44 -37.61 4.14
C THR A 72 18.28 -38.53 2.95
N ASP A 73 17.06 -39.01 2.71
CA ASP A 73 16.75 -39.81 1.52
C ASP A 73 16.77 -38.90 0.27
N PRO A 74 17.58 -39.20 -0.76
CA PRO A 74 17.67 -38.37 -1.96
C PRO A 74 16.38 -38.33 -2.80
N ALA A 75 15.40 -39.20 -2.53
CA ALA A 75 14.13 -39.23 -3.27
C ALA A 75 13.01 -38.36 -2.66
N THR A 76 13.01 -38.15 -1.35
CA THR A 76 11.92 -37.43 -0.64
C THR A 76 12.39 -36.22 0.16
N GLY A 77 13.70 -36.08 0.40
CA GLY A 77 14.24 -35.00 1.24
C GLY A 77 13.85 -35.10 2.72
N GLU A 78 13.16 -36.17 3.12
CA GLU A 78 12.78 -36.41 4.51
C GLU A 78 13.96 -37.05 5.28
N ALA A 79 14.17 -36.61 6.52
CA ALA A 79 15.14 -37.24 7.41
C ALA A 79 14.62 -38.60 7.85
N THR A 80 15.21 -39.65 7.31
CA THR A 80 14.90 -41.04 7.70
C THR A 80 15.54 -41.40 9.05
N LYS A 81 16.54 -40.65 9.51
CA LYS A 81 17.12 -40.71 10.87
C LYS A 81 17.56 -39.33 11.36
N GLY A 82 17.33 -39.01 12.63
CA GLY A 82 17.76 -37.77 13.28
C GLY A 82 16.76 -36.60 13.18
N ILE A 83 17.02 -35.52 13.91
CA ILE A 83 16.24 -34.26 13.85
C ILE A 83 17.05 -33.24 13.04
N PRO A 84 16.74 -33.03 11.75
CA PRO A 84 17.38 -32.00 10.93
C PRO A 84 16.80 -30.62 11.26
N ILE A 85 17.68 -29.62 11.44
CA ILE A 85 17.30 -28.20 11.45
C ILE A 85 17.65 -27.62 10.09
N LEU A 86 16.62 -27.35 9.28
CA LEU A 86 16.74 -26.74 7.96
C LEU A 86 16.77 -25.20 8.09
N TRP A 87 17.77 -24.66 8.78
CA TRP A 87 17.93 -23.21 8.97
C TRP A 87 18.12 -22.46 7.66
N GLY A 88 18.60 -23.16 6.64
CA GLY A 88 18.69 -22.69 5.28
C GLY A 88 17.37 -22.22 4.67
N SER A 89 16.29 -22.97 4.89
CA SER A 89 14.94 -22.59 4.43
C SER A 89 14.44 -21.29 5.08
N VAL A 90 14.78 -21.07 6.36
CA VAL A 90 14.42 -19.85 7.09
C VAL A 90 15.19 -18.65 6.55
N LEU A 91 16.48 -18.82 6.21
CA LEU A 91 17.27 -17.77 5.59
C LEU A 91 16.75 -17.41 4.19
N SER A 92 16.40 -18.42 3.38
CA SER A 92 15.73 -18.24 2.07
C SER A 92 14.42 -17.46 2.21
N ALA A 93 13.57 -17.85 3.17
CA ALA A 93 12.30 -17.17 3.44
C ALA A 93 12.51 -15.72 3.92
N THR A 94 13.52 -15.49 4.77
CA THR A 94 13.85 -14.14 5.26
C THR A 94 14.34 -13.25 4.13
N LEU A 95 15.22 -13.76 3.27
CA LEU A 95 15.69 -13.05 2.08
C LEU A 95 14.53 -12.73 1.13
N SER A 96 13.64 -13.70 0.89
CA SER A 96 12.44 -13.51 0.08
C SER A 96 11.53 -12.42 0.64
N PHE A 97 11.33 -12.40 1.95
CA PHE A 97 10.56 -11.36 2.63
C PHE A 97 11.20 -9.98 2.47
N LEU A 98 12.52 -9.85 2.67
CA LEU A 98 13.23 -8.58 2.51
C LEU A 98 13.14 -8.04 1.08
N ILE A 99 13.28 -8.90 0.08
CA ILE A 99 13.16 -8.49 -1.32
C ILE A 99 11.73 -8.07 -1.64
N THR A 100 10.74 -8.83 -1.16
CA THR A 100 9.33 -8.47 -1.35
C THR A 100 9.01 -7.13 -0.70
N ALA A 101 9.46 -6.90 0.53
CA ALA A 101 9.31 -5.62 1.21
C ALA A 101 9.98 -4.48 0.43
N ALA A 102 11.20 -4.70 -0.08
CA ALA A 102 11.92 -3.70 -0.87
C ALA A 102 11.20 -3.34 -2.17
N VAL A 103 10.68 -4.34 -2.90
CA VAL A 103 9.93 -4.13 -4.14
C VAL A 103 8.62 -3.38 -3.86
N VAL A 104 7.85 -3.79 -2.85
CA VAL A 104 6.60 -3.10 -2.46
C VAL A 104 6.90 -1.66 -2.04
N TYR A 105 7.94 -1.45 -1.23
CA TYR A 105 8.30 -0.11 -0.78
C TYR A 105 8.72 0.78 -1.97
N PHE A 106 9.55 0.27 -2.87
CA PHE A 106 10.07 1.07 -3.97
C PHE A 106 9.04 1.33 -5.08
N LEU A 107 8.19 0.36 -5.40
CA LEU A 107 7.21 0.46 -6.50
C LEU A 107 5.82 0.96 -6.08
N MET A 108 5.40 0.77 -4.83
CA MET A 108 4.11 1.30 -4.35
C MET A 108 4.30 2.47 -3.40
N VAL A 109 5.04 2.28 -2.31
CA VAL A 109 5.08 3.26 -1.21
C VAL A 109 5.78 4.55 -1.61
N LEU A 110 6.96 4.48 -2.23
CA LEU A 110 7.71 5.66 -2.68
C LEU A 110 6.96 6.50 -3.73
N PRO A 111 6.40 5.95 -4.82
CA PRO A 111 5.66 6.76 -5.78
C PRO A 111 4.37 7.30 -5.19
N MET A 112 3.66 6.54 -4.35
CA MET A 112 2.47 7.03 -3.65
C MET A 112 2.83 8.18 -2.70
N ALA A 113 3.91 8.05 -1.93
CA ALA A 113 4.41 9.11 -1.05
C ALA A 113 4.81 10.37 -1.84
N LYS A 114 5.51 10.22 -2.98
CA LYS A 114 5.83 11.34 -3.88
C LYS A 114 4.58 11.98 -4.48
N TYR A 115 3.59 11.18 -4.87
CA TYR A 115 2.33 11.66 -5.44
C TYR A 115 1.51 12.44 -4.41
N LEU A 116 1.38 11.91 -3.19
CA LEU A 116 0.70 12.57 -2.09
C LEU A 116 1.40 13.87 -1.68
N ALA A 117 2.73 13.87 -1.60
CA ALA A 117 3.50 15.10 -1.33
C ALA A 117 3.27 16.17 -2.42
N ARG A 118 3.22 15.78 -3.70
CA ARG A 118 2.88 16.69 -4.81
C ARG A 118 1.45 17.20 -4.72
N ARG A 119 0.48 16.35 -4.35
CA ARG A 119 -0.92 16.75 -4.16
C ARG A 119 -1.09 17.72 -3.00
N ALA A 120 -0.42 17.47 -1.88
CA ALA A 120 -0.41 18.35 -0.72
C ALA A 120 0.20 19.72 -1.05
N ALA A 121 1.33 19.76 -1.79
CA ALA A 121 1.92 21.01 -2.26
C ALA A 121 0.97 21.80 -3.19
N MET A 122 0.26 21.11 -4.08
CA MET A 122 -0.74 21.74 -4.96
C MET A 122 -1.98 22.24 -4.20
N GLN A 123 -2.36 21.57 -3.10
CA GLN A 123 -3.46 22.02 -2.24
C GLN A 123 -3.04 23.24 -1.41
N ALA A 124 -1.86 23.22 -0.80
CA ALA A 124 -1.30 24.38 -0.10
C ALA A 124 -1.13 25.60 -1.02
N ALA A 125 -0.74 25.39 -2.29
CA ALA A 125 -0.67 26.47 -3.28
C ALA A 125 -2.07 27.00 -3.65
N LYS A 126 -3.10 26.14 -3.71
CA LYS A 126 -4.48 26.59 -3.94
C LYS A 126 -5.02 27.36 -2.75
N GLU A 127 -4.80 26.87 -1.53
CA GLU A 127 -5.21 27.54 -0.29
C GLU A 127 -4.52 28.90 -0.14
N GLY A 128 -3.22 28.99 -0.40
CA GLY A 128 -2.48 30.26 -0.38
C GLY A 128 -2.96 31.25 -1.45
N VAL A 129 -3.29 30.77 -2.66
CA VAL A 129 -3.89 31.63 -3.71
C VAL A 129 -5.28 32.09 -3.29
N GLN A 130 -6.10 31.21 -2.70
CA GLN A 130 -7.43 31.55 -2.21
C GLN A 130 -7.38 32.60 -1.08
N GLU A 131 -6.45 32.42 -0.13
CA GLU A 131 -6.21 33.37 0.96
C GLU A 131 -5.74 34.74 0.43
N THR A 132 -4.83 34.77 -0.56
CA THR A 132 -4.40 36.04 -1.18
C THR A 132 -5.50 36.75 -1.97
N ILE A 133 -6.41 36.01 -2.62
CA ILE A 133 -7.55 36.59 -3.34
C ILE A 133 -8.57 37.16 -2.35
N GLU A 134 -8.88 36.43 -1.27
CA GLU A 134 -9.80 36.90 -0.23
C GLU A 134 -9.27 38.17 0.47
N VAL A 135 -7.96 38.25 0.77
CA VAL A 135 -7.37 39.46 1.35
C VAL A 135 -7.42 40.65 0.38
N SER A 136 -7.14 40.42 -0.91
CA SER A 136 -7.21 41.46 -1.95
C SER A 136 -8.63 42.01 -2.13
N GLU A 137 -9.65 41.15 -2.18
CA GLU A 137 -11.05 41.58 -2.28
C GLU A 137 -11.50 42.39 -1.05
N LEU A 138 -11.08 41.99 0.14
CA LEU A 138 -11.36 42.73 1.38
C LEU A 138 -10.66 44.11 1.40
N GLU A 139 -9.45 44.21 0.87
CA GLU A 139 -8.71 45.48 0.77
C GLU A 139 -9.38 46.44 -0.23
N VAL A 140 -9.79 45.94 -1.40
CA VAL A 140 -10.56 46.71 -2.39
C VAL A 140 -11.89 47.19 -1.82
N LEU A 141 -12.63 46.33 -1.11
CA LEU A 141 -13.89 46.71 -0.45
C LEU A 141 -13.69 47.80 0.61
N LYS A 142 -12.56 47.75 1.33
CA LYS A 142 -12.18 48.76 2.33
C LYS A 142 -11.89 50.11 1.67
N GLU A 143 -11.17 50.10 0.55
CA GLU A 143 -10.84 51.29 -0.23
C GLU A 143 -12.10 51.93 -0.85
N ILE A 144 -13.03 51.12 -1.37
CA ILE A 144 -14.34 51.60 -1.85
C ILE A 144 -15.16 52.23 -0.70
N ARG A 145 -15.18 51.60 0.47
CA ARG A 145 -15.88 52.18 1.64
C ARG A 145 -15.28 53.53 2.02
N ASP A 146 -13.96 53.64 2.07
CA ASP A 146 -13.28 54.85 2.51
C ASP A 146 -13.46 55.99 1.49
N THR A 147 -13.45 55.68 0.19
CA THR A 147 -13.77 56.64 -0.89
C THR A 147 -15.23 57.11 -0.84
N LEU A 148 -16.18 56.20 -0.56
CA LEU A 148 -17.60 56.57 -0.38
C LEU A 148 -17.83 57.44 0.86
N VAL A 149 -17.15 57.16 1.97
CA VAL A 149 -17.21 57.98 3.19
C VAL A 149 -16.64 59.38 2.92
N ALA A 150 -15.52 59.47 2.19
CA ALA A 150 -14.93 60.74 1.78
C ALA A 150 -15.87 61.57 0.89
N GLN A 151 -16.54 60.94 -0.10
CA GLN A 151 -17.55 61.63 -0.92
C GLN A 151 -18.75 62.11 -0.10
N ARG A 152 -19.25 61.29 0.83
CA ARG A 152 -20.40 61.63 1.67
C ARG A 152 -20.10 62.77 2.66
N GLY A 153 -18.85 62.88 3.12
CA GLY A 153 -18.40 64.01 3.95
C GLY A 153 -18.29 65.32 3.17
N GLY A 154 -17.91 65.24 1.89
CA GLY A 154 -17.80 66.41 1.00
C GLY A 154 -19.14 66.97 0.51
N SER A 155 -20.18 66.13 0.37
CA SER A 155 -21.50 66.57 -0.11
C SER A 155 -22.35 67.30 0.93
N HIS A 156 -21.94 67.33 2.20
CA HIS A 156 -22.63 68.06 3.27
C HIS A 156 -22.09 69.49 3.52
N GLN A 157 -21.07 69.94 2.78
CA GLN A 157 -20.48 71.28 2.91
C GLN A 157 -20.82 72.25 1.76
N ALA A 158 -21.79 71.91 0.90
CA ALA A 158 -22.31 72.78 -0.15
C ALA A 158 -23.78 73.18 0.11
#